data_AF-A0A2E3NJR6-F1
#
_entry.id   AF-A0A2E3NJR6-F1
#
_cell.length_a   1.000
_cell.length_b   1.000
_cell.length_c   1.000
_cell.angle_alpha   90.00
_cell.angle_beta   90.00
_cell.angle_gamma   90.00
#
_symmetry.space_group_name_H-M   'P 1'
#
loop_
_entity.id
_entity.type
_entity.pdbx_description
1 polymer ?
#
loop_
_entity_poly.entity_id
_entity_poly.type
_entity_poly.pdbx_seq_one_letter_code
_entity_poly.pdbx_strand_id
1 'polypeptide(L)'
;MHVSMLPNPCPCGAPVATVDPMMKISYCMRRKAHLSRREFQDYYRKNHTRVLTPEETQELSMVRYCQLHVVDEEVNDLLDSNRGGEPSFDAVAEIWVESEETWRNSWLGEGGQAALDKLKLDEKNFVDWSRSVIFMSRELVMMDGPVATAADRHK
;
A
#
# COMPACT_ATOMS: atom_id res chain seq x y z
N MET A 1 -23.81 -10.68 -12.46
CA MET A 1 -23.43 -10.15 -13.78
C MET A 1 -21.94 -9.83 -13.72
N HIS A 2 -21.10 -10.69 -14.31
CA HIS A 2 -19.65 -10.47 -14.34
C HIS A 2 -19.37 -9.50 -15.49
N VAL A 3 -19.18 -8.21 -15.19
CA VAL A 3 -18.68 -7.26 -16.18
C VAL A 3 -17.20 -7.57 -16.35
N SER A 4 -16.87 -8.29 -17.42
CA SER A 4 -15.49 -8.39 -17.88
C SER A 4 -15.05 -6.99 -18.29
N MET A 5 -14.40 -6.28 -17.38
CA MET A 5 -13.70 -5.04 -17.69
C MET A 5 -12.43 -5.46 -18.43
N LEU A 6 -12.52 -5.62 -19.75
CA LEU A 6 -11.31 -5.64 -20.57
C LEU A 6 -10.57 -4.33 -20.28
N PRO A 7 -9.30 -4.38 -19.85
CA PRO A 7 -8.55 -3.16 -19.57
C PRO A 7 -8.51 -2.32 -20.84
N ASN A 8 -8.77 -1.01 -20.71
CA ASN A 8 -8.49 -0.09 -21.80
C ASN A 8 -7.02 -0.27 -22.19
N PRO A 9 -6.69 -0.34 -23.48
CA PRO A 9 -5.32 -0.54 -23.92
C PRO A 9 -4.42 0.57 -23.37
N CYS A 10 -3.19 0.22 -22.98
CA CYS A 10 -2.15 1.19 -22.62
C CYS A 10 -2.09 2.27 -23.72
N PRO A 11 -1.95 3.57 -23.38
CA PRO A 11 -1.71 4.62 -24.36
C PRO A 11 -0.51 4.35 -25.29
N CYS A 12 0.40 3.48 -24.85
CA CYS A 12 1.59 3.02 -25.55
C CYS A 12 1.36 1.87 -26.54
N GLY A 13 0.17 1.26 -26.58
CA GLY A 13 -0.15 0.10 -27.43
C GLY A 13 0.45 -1.23 -26.97
N ALA A 14 1.14 -1.27 -25.82
CA ALA A 14 1.66 -2.52 -25.25
C ALA A 14 0.52 -3.36 -24.65
N PRO A 15 0.55 -4.70 -24.82
CA PRO A 15 -0.39 -5.59 -24.14
C PRO A 15 -0.20 -5.46 -22.62
N VAL A 16 -1.31 -5.26 -21.89
CA VAL A 16 -1.31 -5.39 -20.43
C VAL A 16 -0.98 -6.84 -20.13
N ALA A 17 0.12 -7.09 -19.40
CA ALA A 17 0.58 -8.44 -19.10
C ALA A 17 -0.54 -9.26 -18.42
N THR A 18 -0.76 -10.48 -18.89
CA THR A 18 -1.87 -11.38 -18.52
C THR A 18 -1.58 -12.22 -17.28
N VAL A 19 -0.91 -11.66 -16.28
CA VAL A 19 -0.82 -12.30 -14.95
C VAL A 19 -1.97 -11.74 -14.15
N ASP A 20 -2.82 -12.59 -13.56
CA ASP A 20 -3.81 -12.10 -12.60
C ASP A 20 -3.03 -11.32 -11.52
N PRO A 21 -3.26 -10.00 -11.39
CA PRO A 21 -2.46 -9.19 -10.50
C PRO A 21 -2.75 -9.63 -9.06
N MET A 22 -1.68 -9.79 -8.28
CA MET A 22 -1.75 -10.07 -6.86
C MET A 22 -2.67 -9.06 -6.16
N MET A 23 -3.33 -9.51 -5.10
CA MET A 23 -4.11 -8.62 -4.26
C MET A 23 -3.17 -7.75 -3.44
N LYS A 24 -3.50 -6.46 -3.33
CA LYS A 24 -2.75 -5.48 -2.55
C LYS A 24 -3.64 -4.82 -1.51
N ILE A 25 -3.20 -4.84 -0.25
CA ILE A 25 -3.79 -4.06 0.82
C ILE A 25 -3.02 -2.75 0.93
N SER A 26 -3.73 -1.64 0.86
CA SER A 26 -3.20 -0.29 1.05
C SER A 26 -3.77 0.29 2.33
N TYR A 27 -2.89 0.70 3.25
CA TYR A 27 -3.25 1.33 4.50
C TYR A 27 -2.68 2.74 4.58
N CYS A 28 -3.54 3.72 4.29
CA CYS A 28 -3.23 5.13 4.35
C CYS A 28 -3.39 5.63 5.79
N MET A 29 -2.28 5.92 6.46
CA MET A 29 -2.24 6.19 7.89
C MET A 29 -2.09 7.67 8.17
N ARG A 30 -2.84 8.17 9.14
CA ARG A 30 -2.57 9.44 9.82
C ARG A 30 -2.04 9.15 11.22
N ARG A 31 -1.02 9.92 11.63
CA ARG A 31 -0.45 9.82 12.97
C ARG A 31 -1.42 10.29 14.05
N LYS A 32 -1.25 9.80 15.27
CA LYS A 32 -1.90 10.39 16.44
C LYS A 32 -1.49 11.86 16.61
N ALA A 33 -2.43 12.69 17.05
CA ALA A 33 -2.26 14.15 17.10
C ALA A 33 -1.04 14.63 17.90
N HIS A 34 -0.63 13.87 18.92
CA HIS A 34 0.49 14.21 19.80
C HIS A 34 1.88 13.84 19.26
N LEU A 35 1.98 13.04 18.20
CA LEU A 35 3.26 12.62 17.61
C LEU A 35 3.62 13.52 16.45
N SER A 36 4.83 14.04 16.34
CA SER A 36 5.30 14.67 15.09
C SER A 36 5.39 13.64 13.94
N ARG A 37 5.44 14.11 12.67
CA ARG A 37 5.62 13.22 11.51
C ARG A 37 6.91 12.41 11.62
N ARG A 38 8.00 13.03 12.08
CA ARG A 38 9.29 12.36 12.29
C ARG A 38 9.18 11.24 13.32
N GLU A 39 8.58 11.51 14.48
CA GLU A 39 8.40 10.48 15.53
C GLU A 39 7.53 9.32 15.04
N PHE A 40 6.45 9.62 14.31
CA PHE A 40 5.60 8.62 13.68
C PHE A 40 6.39 7.75 12.69
N GLN A 41 7.11 8.36 11.75
CA GLN A 41 7.87 7.63 10.73
C GLN A 41 9.03 6.82 11.34
N ASP A 42 9.71 7.35 12.35
CA ASP A 42 10.76 6.64 13.09
C ASP A 42 10.20 5.40 13.78
N TYR A 43 9.07 5.54 14.50
CA TYR A 43 8.40 4.42 15.15
C TYR A 43 7.92 3.39 14.12
N TYR A 44 7.27 3.85 13.06
CA TYR A 44 6.73 2.98 12.01
C TYR A 44 7.83 2.16 11.32
N ARG A 45 8.97 2.78 11.01
CA ARG A 45 10.10 2.09 10.39
C ARG A 45 10.81 1.13 11.34
N LYS A 46 11.05 1.54 12.58
CA LYS A 46 11.98 0.83 13.49
C LYS A 46 11.29 -0.11 14.46
N ASN A 47 10.11 0.25 14.95
CA ASN A 47 9.39 -0.47 16.00
C ASN A 47 8.32 -1.36 15.39
N HIS A 48 7.41 -0.78 14.60
CA HIS A 48 6.29 -1.51 14.01
C HIS A 48 6.75 -2.67 13.12
N THR A 49 7.80 -2.46 12.32
CA THR A 49 8.41 -3.53 11.49
C THR A 49 8.87 -4.74 12.31
N ARG A 50 9.22 -4.58 13.60
CA ARG A 50 9.63 -5.71 14.46
C ARG A 50 8.47 -6.61 14.87
N VAL A 51 7.24 -6.11 14.77
CA VAL A 51 6.02 -6.91 15.03
C VAL A 51 5.77 -7.89 13.90
N LEU A 52 6.20 -7.57 12.68
CA LEU A 52 6.18 -8.46 11.52
C LEU A 52 7.42 -9.36 11.51
N THR A 53 7.44 -10.40 12.34
CA THR A 53 8.50 -11.42 12.25
C THR A 53 8.24 -12.36 11.05
N PRO A 54 9.19 -13.25 10.69
CA PRO A 54 8.95 -14.24 9.64
C PRO A 54 7.70 -15.10 9.89
N GLU A 55 7.39 -15.40 11.16
CA GLU A 55 6.19 -16.16 11.55
C GLU A 55 4.92 -15.38 11.24
N GLU A 56 4.76 -14.14 11.73
CA GLU A 56 3.58 -13.33 11.42
C GLU A 56 3.44 -13.07 9.91
N THR A 57 4.55 -12.88 9.20
CA THR A 57 4.54 -12.66 7.75
C THR A 57 4.02 -13.92 7.01
N GLN A 58 4.42 -15.11 7.47
CA GLN A 58 3.97 -16.39 6.93
C GLN A 58 2.49 -16.67 7.29
N GLU A 59 2.09 -16.44 8.55
CA GLU A 59 0.71 -16.59 9.01
C GLU A 59 -0.26 -15.68 8.24
N LEU A 60 0.20 -14.50 7.81
CA LEU A 60 -0.57 -13.57 6.99
C LEU A 60 -0.39 -13.79 5.48
N SER A 61 0.39 -14.79 5.06
CA SER A 61 0.70 -15.09 3.66
C SER A 61 1.17 -13.86 2.86
N MET A 62 1.93 -12.98 3.51
CA MET A 62 2.44 -11.74 2.91
C MET A 62 3.62 -12.08 1.98
N VAL A 63 3.48 -11.79 0.69
CA VAL A 63 4.55 -12.02 -0.30
C VAL A 63 5.41 -10.78 -0.52
N ARG A 64 4.90 -9.60 -0.16
CA ARG A 64 5.65 -8.34 -0.17
C ARG A 64 5.05 -7.36 0.85
N TYR A 65 5.90 -6.58 1.50
CA TYR A 65 5.53 -5.47 2.37
C TYR A 65 6.37 -4.24 2.03
N CYS A 66 5.73 -3.09 1.84
CA CYS A 66 6.38 -1.81 1.57
C CYS A 66 5.82 -0.72 2.48
N GLN A 67 6.72 0.11 3.00
CA GLN A 67 6.36 1.33 3.72
C GLN A 67 6.66 2.53 2.84
N LEU A 68 5.62 3.29 2.47
CA LEU A 68 5.75 4.55 1.76
C LEU A 68 5.73 5.67 2.80
N HIS A 69 6.90 6.23 3.06
CA HIS A 69 7.07 7.36 3.96
C HIS A 69 6.84 8.65 3.17
N VAL A 70 5.85 9.45 3.59
CA VAL A 70 5.59 10.73 2.93
C VAL A 70 6.79 11.65 3.13
N VAL A 71 7.28 12.19 2.01
CA VAL A 71 8.45 13.06 1.95
C VAL A 71 8.12 14.50 2.40
N ASP A 72 9.04 15.43 2.18
CA ASP A 72 8.96 16.82 2.65
C ASP A 72 7.59 17.49 2.38
N GLU A 73 7.15 18.31 3.33
CA GLU A 73 5.87 19.00 3.27
C GLU A 73 5.83 20.02 2.12
N GLU A 74 6.95 20.69 1.80
CA GLU A 74 7.01 21.66 0.69
C GLU A 74 6.72 20.99 -0.67
N VAL A 75 7.28 19.80 -0.90
CA VAL A 75 7.03 19.04 -2.15
C VAL A 75 5.56 18.64 -2.24
N ASN A 76 4.98 18.21 -1.13
CA ASN A 76 3.57 17.79 -1.10
C ASN A 76 2.61 18.98 -1.20
N ASP A 77 2.95 20.14 -0.62
CA ASP A 77 2.17 21.38 -0.73
C ASP A 77 2.10 21.86 -2.17
N LEU A 78 3.23 21.79 -2.90
CA LEU A 78 3.26 22.09 -4.33
C LEU A 78 2.33 21.16 -5.12
N LEU A 79 2.31 19.87 -4.78
CA LEU A 79 1.39 18.91 -5.37
C LEU A 79 -0.06 19.21 -4.97
N ASP A 80 -0.36 19.57 -3.74
CA ASP A 80 -1.75 19.77 -3.30
C ASP A 80 -2.35 21.14 -3.67
N SER A 81 -1.51 22.13 -3.97
CA SER A 81 -1.87 23.55 -4.17
C SER A 81 -3.11 23.85 -5.03
N ASN A 82 -3.48 22.96 -5.94
CA ASN A 82 -4.62 23.15 -6.87
C ASN A 82 -5.73 22.09 -6.74
N ARG A 83 -5.69 21.21 -5.74
CA ARG A 83 -6.59 20.04 -5.64
C ARG A 83 -7.65 20.18 -4.56
N GLY A 84 -7.41 21.01 -3.53
CA GLY A 84 -8.38 21.30 -2.47
C GLY A 84 -8.86 20.05 -1.74
N GLY A 85 -7.99 19.04 -1.65
CA GLY A 85 -8.33 17.73 -1.11
C GLY A 85 -8.31 17.69 0.42
N GLU A 86 -8.57 16.50 0.94
CA GLU A 86 -8.33 16.19 2.35
C GLU A 86 -6.83 16.29 2.69
N PRO A 87 -6.47 16.59 3.95
CA PRO A 87 -5.07 16.59 4.37
C PRO A 87 -4.34 15.28 4.01
N SER A 88 -3.10 15.41 3.55
CA SER A 88 -2.25 14.27 3.20
C SER A 88 -2.13 13.25 4.34
N PHE A 89 -1.96 11.98 3.99
CA PHE A 89 -1.58 10.93 4.94
C PHE A 89 -0.12 11.11 5.38
N ASP A 90 0.26 10.50 6.50
CA ASP A 90 1.65 10.55 7.01
C ASP A 90 2.51 9.39 6.50
N ALA A 91 1.89 8.27 6.13
CA ALA A 91 2.50 7.14 5.43
C ALA A 91 1.45 6.23 4.78
N VAL A 92 1.89 5.34 3.89
CA VAL A 92 1.08 4.23 3.36
C VAL A 92 1.81 2.91 3.58
N ALA A 93 1.10 1.92 4.13
CA ALA A 93 1.54 0.52 4.09
C ALA A 93 0.99 -0.15 2.83
N GLU A 94 1.83 -0.86 2.09
CA GLU A 94 1.39 -1.70 0.98
C GLU A 94 1.80 -3.15 1.25
N ILE A 95 0.83 -4.06 1.18
CA ILE A 95 1.01 -5.49 1.45
C ILE A 95 0.45 -6.26 0.27
N TRP A 96 1.22 -7.17 -0.31
CA TRP A 96 0.76 -8.05 -1.37
C TRP A 96 0.52 -9.45 -0.82
N VAL A 97 -0.55 -10.06 -1.32
CA VAL A 97 -0.95 -11.45 -1.10
C VAL A 97 -1.40 -12.04 -2.44
N GLU A 98 -1.25 -13.34 -2.62
CA GLU A 98 -1.42 -13.96 -3.95
C GLU A 98 -2.84 -13.80 -4.50
N SER A 99 -3.86 -13.98 -3.67
CA SER A 99 -5.26 -13.93 -4.06
C SER A 99 -6.18 -13.51 -2.92
N GLU A 100 -7.44 -13.19 -3.23
CA GLU A 100 -8.46 -12.88 -2.21
C GLU A 100 -8.77 -14.11 -1.35
N GLU A 101 -8.74 -15.30 -1.95
CA GLU A 101 -8.93 -16.56 -1.23
C GLU A 101 -7.78 -16.81 -0.24
N THR A 102 -6.52 -16.63 -0.69
CA THR A 102 -5.34 -16.72 0.16
C THR A 102 -5.46 -15.78 1.34
N TRP A 103 -5.79 -14.50 1.08
CA TRP A 103 -6.02 -13.51 2.14
C TRP A 103 -7.10 -13.94 3.13
N ARG A 104 -8.27 -14.39 2.62
CA ARG A 104 -9.40 -14.77 3.45
C ARG A 104 -9.06 -15.95 4.36
N ASN A 105 -8.36 -16.95 3.83
CA ASN A 105 -8.00 -18.16 4.56
C ASN A 105 -6.93 -17.87 5.62
N SER A 106 -5.91 -17.07 5.28
CA SER A 106 -4.81 -16.78 6.21
C SER A 106 -5.20 -15.74 7.26
N TRP A 107 -5.74 -14.58 6.86
CA TRP A 107 -6.02 -13.47 7.77
C TRP A 107 -7.20 -13.72 8.70
N LEU A 108 -8.17 -14.54 8.29
CA LEU A 108 -9.31 -14.92 9.14
C LEU A 108 -9.10 -16.26 9.87
N GLY A 109 -8.00 -16.95 9.60
CA GLY A 109 -7.59 -18.14 10.35
C GLY A 109 -7.07 -17.79 11.75
N GLU A 110 -6.94 -18.79 12.62
CA GLU A 110 -6.52 -18.58 14.02
C GLU A 110 -5.13 -17.92 14.13
N GLY A 111 -4.16 -18.40 13.34
CA GLY A 111 -2.80 -17.85 13.33
C GLY A 111 -2.74 -16.43 12.78
N GLY A 112 -3.44 -16.14 11.68
CA GLY A 112 -3.55 -14.80 11.12
C GLY A 112 -4.26 -13.82 12.06
N GLN A 113 -5.31 -14.24 12.76
CA GLN A 113 -6.00 -13.38 13.73
C GLN A 113 -5.08 -13.00 14.90
N ALA A 114 -4.28 -13.95 15.40
CA ALA A 114 -3.29 -13.67 16.44
C ALA A 114 -2.20 -12.70 15.95
N ALA A 115 -1.72 -12.84 14.71
CA ALA A 115 -0.79 -11.91 14.09
C ALA A 115 -1.41 -10.49 13.94
N LEU A 116 -2.65 -10.40 13.48
CA LEU A 116 -3.39 -9.14 13.35
C LEU A 116 -3.61 -8.45 14.69
N ASP A 117 -3.86 -9.21 15.76
CA ASP A 117 -4.06 -8.62 17.08
C ASP A 117 -2.78 -8.00 17.63
N LYS A 118 -1.61 -8.62 17.37
CA LYS A 118 -0.30 -8.01 17.67
C LYS A 118 -0.11 -6.70 16.90
N LEU A 119 -0.38 -6.69 15.60
CA LEU A 119 -0.28 -5.49 14.76
C LEU A 119 -1.22 -4.38 15.25
N LYS A 120 -2.50 -4.70 15.49
CA LYS A 120 -3.49 -3.74 16.01
C LYS A 120 -3.12 -3.20 17.37
N LEU A 121 -2.53 -4.02 18.25
CA LEU A 121 -2.07 -3.57 19.56
C LEU A 121 -0.93 -2.56 19.42
N ASP A 122 0.02 -2.80 18.51
CA ASP A 122 1.12 -1.89 18.24
C ASP A 122 0.66 -0.60 17.54
N GLU A 123 -0.24 -0.69 16.57
CA GLU A 123 -0.81 0.45 15.84
C GLU A 123 -1.48 1.47 16.77
N LYS A 124 -2.07 1.03 17.88
CA LYS A 124 -2.63 1.93 18.90
C LYS A 124 -1.62 2.91 19.48
N ASN A 125 -0.32 2.65 19.35
CA ASN A 125 0.72 3.56 19.83
C ASN A 125 0.89 4.78 18.91
N PHE A 126 0.67 4.64 17.60
CA PHE A 126 1.11 5.66 16.64
C PHE A 126 0.11 6.03 15.54
N VAL A 127 -0.87 5.17 15.24
CA VAL A 127 -1.88 5.41 14.19
C VAL A 127 -3.18 5.95 14.79
N ASP A 128 -3.79 6.90 14.10
CA ASP A 128 -5.15 7.35 14.33
C ASP A 128 -6.11 6.67 13.36
N TRP A 129 -6.72 5.57 13.79
CA TRP A 129 -7.64 4.78 12.95
C TRP A 129 -8.85 5.56 12.47
N SER A 130 -9.34 6.54 13.24
CA SER A 130 -10.53 7.32 12.87
C SER A 130 -10.31 8.20 11.65
N ARG A 131 -9.05 8.53 11.35
CA ARG A 131 -8.64 9.37 10.21
C ARG A 131 -7.75 8.63 9.23
N SER A 132 -7.65 7.30 9.35
CA SER A 132 -6.87 6.44 8.47
C SER A 132 -7.80 5.55 7.65
N VAL A 133 -7.33 5.08 6.49
CA VAL A 133 -8.13 4.29 5.55
C VAL A 133 -7.35 3.05 5.13
N ILE A 134 -7.96 1.88 5.29
CA ILE A 134 -7.42 0.61 4.82
C ILE A 134 -8.35 -0.02 3.79
N PHE A 135 -7.81 -0.48 2.67
CA PHE A 135 -8.60 -1.07 1.60
C PHE A 135 -7.79 -2.09 0.78
N MET A 136 -8.51 -2.94 0.06
CA MET A 136 -7.93 -3.94 -0.85
C MET A 136 -8.06 -3.46 -2.30
N SER A 137 -7.03 -3.70 -3.10
CA SER A 137 -6.91 -3.30 -4.50
C SER A 137 -6.14 -4.35 -5.32
N ARG A 138 -6.04 -4.14 -6.63
CA ARG A 138 -5.17 -4.87 -7.56
C ARG A 138 -4.38 -3.86 -8.36
N GLU A 139 -3.13 -4.16 -8.67
CA GLU A 139 -2.31 -3.29 -9.52
C GLU A 139 -2.65 -3.51 -10.99
N LEU A 140 -3.18 -2.47 -11.64
CA LEU A 140 -3.31 -2.41 -13.08
C LEU A 140 -2.22 -1.50 -13.62
N VAL A 141 -1.11 -2.11 -14.02
CA VAL A 141 0.08 -1.39 -14.44
C VAL A 141 -0.13 -0.87 -15.86
N MET A 142 -0.31 0.45 -15.98
CA MET A 142 -0.50 1.11 -17.27
C MET A 142 0.83 1.45 -17.96
N MET A 143 1.87 1.72 -17.17
CA MET A 143 3.22 2.00 -17.65
C MET A 143 4.22 1.48 -16.60
N ASP A 144 5.23 0.74 -17.04
CA ASP A 144 6.34 0.26 -16.20
C ASP A 144 7.65 0.42 -16.95
N GLY A 145 8.58 1.18 -16.39
CA GLY A 145 9.83 1.56 -17.06
C GLY A 145 9.78 2.87 -17.84
N PRO A 146 10.90 3.25 -18.49
CA PRO A 146 11.01 4.54 -19.17
C PRO A 146 10.07 4.62 -20.37
N VAL A 147 9.38 5.76 -20.49
CA VAL A 147 8.62 6.08 -21.70
C VAL A 147 9.62 6.25 -22.85
N ALA A 148 9.54 5.40 -23.87
CA ALA A 148 10.37 5.55 -25.07
C ALA A 148 10.20 6.97 -25.64
N THR A 149 11.32 7.68 -25.80
CA THR A 149 11.27 9.02 -26.36
C THR A 149 11.06 8.93 -27.87
N ALA A 150 10.58 10.01 -28.50
CA ALA A 150 10.42 10.04 -29.96
C ALA A 150 11.74 9.76 -30.71
N ALA A 151 12.90 9.97 -30.07
CA ALA A 151 14.23 9.70 -30.62
C ALA A 151 14.55 8.19 -30.74
N ASP A 152 13.85 7.33 -30.02
CA ASP A 152 14.11 5.88 -29.98
C ASP A 152 13.35 5.10 -31.06
N ARG A 153 12.45 5.76 -31.82
CA ARG A 153 11.59 5.12 -32.84
C ARG A 153 12.17 5.10 -34.26
N HIS A 154 13.37 5.64 -34.47
CA HIS A 154 14.00 5.79 -35.80
C HIS A 154 15.42 5.19 -35.89
N LYS A 155 15.72 4.18 -35.07
CA LYS A 155 16.91 3.33 -35.26
C LYS A 155 16.49 1.94 -35.69
#